data_AF-A0A2V9KSH9-F1
#
_entry.id   AF-A0A2V9KSH9-F1
#
_cell.length_a   1.000
_cell.length_b   1.000
_cell.length_c   1.000
_cell.angle_alpha   90.00
_cell.angle_beta   90.00
_cell.angle_gamma   90.00
#
_symmetry.space_group_name_H-M   'P 1'
#
loop_
_entity.id
_entity.type
_entity.pdbx_description
1 polymer ?
#
loop_
_entity_poly.entity_id
_entity_poly.type
_entity_poly.pdbx_seq_one_letter_code
_entity_poly.pdbx_strand_id
1 'polypeptide(L)'
;MHLQQTKRGSRETGGPQYYFHDLTEDVSHYLRLKRAVPVALVTPYGATPSKFMAISKDAKLSSERKVIQGSVGHDRIQQAAAGESIGEAIRRWYNLPSGDFERIDVEIDTLDEEFYLIPVGYKYAVQSRRAVIKRPEFPLSFTDEKQSQLWRKQLRHVKDRHPEMWRWSLHEICRVAAAHTKGSGVANVDEKDLLRASGPLSVMGVELGPYVKKGYDCEGKFQFLDFEPYDVPVEIKKASSDFKYQQKRYSPEQLSRVVILCVKHNLVNVPPNVDVVELQALCSAQHH
;
A
#
# COMPACT_ATOMS: atom_id res chain seq x y z
N MET A 1 9.79 9.77 -16.63
CA MET A 1 8.67 9.45 -17.55
C MET A 1 7.36 10.01 -16.98
N HIS A 2 6.29 10.08 -17.77
CA HIS A 2 4.99 10.52 -17.27
C HIS A 2 3.80 9.91 -18.02
N LEU A 3 2.64 9.95 -17.39
CA LEU A 3 1.34 9.70 -18.00
C LEU A 3 0.68 11.02 -18.37
N GLN A 4 0.23 11.15 -19.62
CA GLN A 4 -0.55 12.29 -20.07
C GLN A 4 -2.00 11.87 -20.29
N GLN A 5 -2.93 12.59 -19.64
CA GLN A 5 -4.35 12.36 -19.83
C GLN A 5 -4.79 12.98 -21.17
N THR A 6 -5.42 12.15 -21.99
CA THR A 6 -6.10 12.54 -23.23
C THR A 6 -7.62 12.36 -23.07
N LYS A 7 -8.39 12.98 -23.97
CA LYS A 7 -9.87 12.96 -23.98
C LYS A 7 -10.52 13.50 -22.71
N ARG A 8 -10.07 14.65 -22.23
CA ARG A 8 -10.58 15.34 -21.02
C ARG A 8 -12.10 15.55 -21.01
N GLY A 9 -12.72 15.79 -22.18
CA GLY A 9 -14.16 16.02 -22.32
C GLY A 9 -15.03 14.81 -22.63
N SER A 10 -14.46 13.61 -22.88
CA SER A 10 -15.24 12.42 -23.27
C SER A 10 -15.50 11.50 -22.08
N ARG A 11 -16.40 11.92 -21.20
CA ARG A 11 -16.93 11.04 -20.14
C ARG A 11 -17.98 10.06 -20.67
N GLU A 12 -18.63 10.40 -21.78
CA GLU A 12 -19.69 9.59 -22.40
C GLU A 12 -19.18 8.46 -23.30
N THR A 13 -17.96 8.57 -23.86
CA THR A 13 -17.37 7.50 -24.68
C THR A 13 -15.97 7.11 -24.20
N GLY A 14 -15.89 5.97 -23.50
CA GLY A 14 -14.64 5.25 -23.19
C GLY A 14 -13.73 5.84 -22.10
N GLY A 15 -14.11 6.96 -21.47
CA GLY A 15 -13.40 7.58 -20.35
C GLY A 15 -12.02 8.18 -20.69
N PRO A 16 -11.36 8.82 -19.71
CA PRO A 16 -10.04 9.42 -19.91
C PRO A 16 -8.98 8.35 -20.17
N GLN A 17 -8.11 8.60 -21.15
CA GLN A 17 -7.04 7.68 -21.57
C GLN A 17 -5.68 8.25 -21.19
N TYR A 18 -4.76 7.39 -20.72
CA TYR A 18 -3.46 7.79 -20.20
C TYR A 18 -2.34 7.20 -21.04
N TYR A 19 -1.58 8.06 -21.71
CA TYR A 19 -0.47 7.67 -22.58
C TYR A 19 0.86 7.88 -21.88
N PHE A 20 1.79 6.96 -22.11
CA PHE A 20 3.15 7.12 -21.66
C PHE A 20 3.89 8.11 -22.55
N HIS A 21 4.68 8.95 -21.90
CA HIS A 21 5.61 9.86 -22.53
C HIS A 21 6.96 9.76 -21.82
N ASP A 22 8.03 9.89 -22.62
CA ASP A 22 9.41 9.84 -22.14
C ASP A 22 9.72 8.53 -21.38
N LEU A 23 9.25 7.38 -21.89
CA LEU A 23 9.62 6.07 -21.36
C LEU A 23 11.15 5.90 -21.40
N THR A 24 11.70 5.27 -20.35
CA THR A 24 13.09 4.84 -20.40
C THR A 24 13.27 3.73 -21.44
N GLU A 25 14.50 3.58 -21.92
CA GLU A 25 14.82 2.56 -22.93
C GLU A 25 14.45 1.15 -22.45
N ASP A 26 14.80 0.82 -21.20
CA ASP A 26 14.50 -0.49 -20.60
C ASP A 26 13.00 -0.78 -20.53
N VAL A 27 12.20 0.18 -20.04
CA VAL A 27 10.74 0.01 -19.92
C VAL A 27 10.10 -0.07 -21.31
N SER A 28 10.55 0.75 -22.26
CA SER A 28 10.04 0.69 -23.63
C SER A 28 10.39 -0.64 -24.29
N HIS A 29 11.64 -1.09 -24.21
CA HIS A 29 12.09 -2.35 -24.77
C HIS A 29 11.32 -3.54 -24.19
N TYR A 30 11.17 -3.59 -22.86
CA TYR A 30 10.39 -4.63 -22.19
C TYR A 30 8.91 -4.64 -22.65
N LEU A 31 8.29 -3.46 -22.74
CA LEU A 31 6.90 -3.33 -23.21
C LEU A 31 6.73 -3.75 -24.68
N ARG A 32 7.72 -3.49 -25.55
CA ARG A 32 7.71 -3.96 -26.95
C ARG A 32 7.79 -5.48 -27.02
N LEU A 33 8.69 -6.08 -26.24
CA LEU A 33 8.90 -7.53 -26.21
C LEU A 33 7.64 -8.26 -25.73
N LYS A 34 7.05 -7.81 -24.61
CA LYS A 34 5.88 -8.44 -24.01
C LYS A 34 4.56 -8.01 -24.67
N ARG A 35 4.54 -6.87 -25.37
CA ARG A 35 3.39 -6.21 -26.03
C ARG A 35 2.28 -5.74 -25.09
N ALA A 36 2.09 -6.41 -23.96
CA ALA A 36 1.25 -6.02 -22.84
C ALA A 36 1.89 -6.48 -21.52
N VAL A 37 1.83 -5.64 -20.49
CA VAL A 37 2.44 -5.89 -19.18
C VAL A 37 1.45 -5.53 -18.08
N PRO A 38 1.17 -6.43 -17.10
CA PRO A 38 0.34 -6.12 -15.95
C PRO A 38 0.90 -4.95 -15.17
N VAL A 39 0.02 -4.12 -14.61
CA VAL A 39 0.43 -2.99 -13.80
C VAL A 39 0.02 -3.26 -12.35
N ALA A 40 0.98 -3.23 -11.43
CA ALA A 40 0.72 -3.02 -10.02
C ALA A 40 0.78 -1.52 -9.72
N LEU A 41 -0.18 -1.01 -8.94
CA LEU A 41 -0.17 0.39 -8.53
C LEU A 41 0.54 0.51 -7.19
N VAL A 42 1.58 1.34 -7.11
CA VAL A 42 2.15 1.71 -5.81
C VAL A 42 1.28 2.79 -5.21
N THR A 43 0.84 2.57 -3.97
CA THR A 43 -0.04 3.43 -3.18
C THR A 43 0.76 4.08 -2.05
N PRO A 44 0.18 4.99 -1.25
CA PRO A 44 0.83 5.49 -0.03
C PRO A 44 1.24 4.41 0.96
N TYR A 45 0.56 3.26 0.95
CA TYR A 45 0.83 2.13 1.83
C TYR A 45 1.85 1.15 1.26
N GLY A 46 1.89 0.98 -0.06
CA GLY A 46 2.67 -0.08 -0.70
C GLY A 46 2.09 -0.44 -2.05
N ALA A 47 2.69 -1.42 -2.73
CA ALA A 47 2.13 -1.90 -3.99
C ALA A 47 0.79 -2.61 -3.75
N THR A 48 -0.12 -2.52 -4.70
CA THR A 48 -1.36 -3.30 -4.73
C THR A 48 -1.56 -3.85 -6.14
N PRO A 49 -1.99 -5.12 -6.27
CA PRO A 49 -2.37 -5.66 -7.57
C PRO A 49 -3.45 -4.77 -8.19
N SER A 50 -3.35 -4.55 -9.49
CA SER A 50 -4.36 -3.79 -10.20
C SER A 50 -4.88 -4.57 -11.40
N LYS A 51 -6.00 -4.10 -11.93
CA LYS A 51 -6.60 -4.66 -13.14
C LYS A 51 -6.18 -3.89 -14.40
N PHE A 52 -5.19 -3.00 -14.29
CA PHE A 52 -4.66 -2.19 -15.38
C PHE A 52 -3.58 -2.93 -16.16
N MET A 53 -3.47 -2.60 -17.44
CA MET A 53 -2.50 -3.20 -18.35
C MET A 53 -1.75 -2.11 -19.11
N ALA A 54 -0.42 -2.12 -19.08
CA ALA A 54 0.41 -1.31 -19.95
C ALA A 54 0.46 -1.98 -21.32
N ILE A 55 0.14 -1.25 -22.39
CA ILE A 55 0.02 -1.79 -23.75
C ILE A 55 0.93 -1.02 -24.70
N SER A 56 1.68 -1.76 -25.50
CA SER A 56 2.55 -1.21 -26.55
C SER A 56 1.75 -0.52 -27.66
N LYS A 57 2.36 0.46 -28.32
CA LYS A 57 1.77 1.22 -29.44
C LYS A 57 1.28 0.39 -30.63
N ASP A 58 1.87 -0.79 -30.82
CA ASP A 58 1.58 -1.77 -31.88
C ASP A 58 0.65 -2.92 -31.41
N ALA A 59 0.03 -2.76 -30.24
CA ALA A 59 -0.87 -3.73 -29.64
C ALA A 59 -2.17 -3.10 -29.14
N LYS A 60 -3.21 -3.94 -29.03
CA LYS A 60 -4.47 -3.61 -28.37
C LYS A 60 -5.04 -4.84 -27.67
N LEU A 61 -5.89 -4.61 -26.67
CA LEU A 61 -6.70 -5.65 -26.07
C LEU A 61 -7.96 -5.87 -26.92
N SER A 62 -8.28 -7.12 -27.24
CA SER A 62 -9.55 -7.50 -27.85
C SER A 62 -10.71 -7.39 -26.84
N SER A 63 -11.95 -7.58 -27.30
CA SER A 63 -13.13 -7.71 -26.44
C SER A 63 -12.99 -8.86 -25.43
N GLU A 64 -12.26 -9.91 -25.80
CA GLU A 64 -11.91 -11.05 -24.94
C GLU A 64 -10.67 -10.79 -24.06
N ARG A 65 -10.17 -9.55 -24.00
CA ARG A 65 -8.96 -9.14 -23.27
C ARG A 65 -7.68 -9.85 -23.71
N LYS A 66 -7.65 -10.39 -24.93
CA LYS A 66 -6.44 -10.96 -25.53
C LYS A 66 -5.62 -9.87 -26.20
N VAL A 67 -4.30 -9.98 -26.09
CA VAL A 67 -3.37 -9.07 -26.76
C VAL A 67 -3.33 -9.42 -28.24
N ILE A 68 -3.73 -8.47 -29.09
CA ILE A 68 -3.71 -8.61 -30.55
C ILE A 68 -2.94 -7.45 -31.19
N GLN A 69 -2.52 -7.65 -32.43
CA GLN A 69 -1.88 -6.59 -33.20
C GLN A 69 -2.84 -5.41 -33.41
N GLY A 70 -2.32 -4.20 -33.22
CA GLY A 70 -3.04 -2.96 -33.41
C GLY A 70 -2.10 -1.88 -33.91
N SER A 71 -2.66 -0.76 -34.34
CA SER A 71 -1.90 0.44 -34.70
C SER A 71 -2.49 1.62 -33.96
N VAL A 72 -2.24 1.67 -32.65
CA VAL A 72 -2.78 2.72 -31.77
C VAL A 72 -1.82 3.91 -31.68
N GLY A 73 -0.56 3.72 -32.07
CA GLY A 73 0.43 4.80 -32.20
C GLY A 73 1.06 5.27 -30.89
N HIS A 74 0.48 4.90 -29.74
CA HIS A 74 0.97 5.31 -28.42
C HIS A 74 0.99 4.17 -27.40
N ASP A 75 2.05 4.17 -26.59
CA ASP A 75 2.15 3.37 -25.38
C ASP A 75 1.22 3.93 -24.32
N ARG A 76 0.50 3.06 -23.61
CA ARG A 76 -0.59 3.51 -22.75
C ARG A 76 -0.91 2.56 -21.63
N ILE A 77 -1.61 3.06 -20.63
CA ILE A 77 -2.29 2.23 -19.64
C ILE A 77 -3.76 2.10 -20.05
N GLN A 78 -4.21 0.87 -20.22
CA GLN A 78 -5.61 0.54 -20.45
C GLN A 78 -6.25 0.00 -19.17
N GLN A 79 -7.55 0.29 -19.01
CA GLN A 79 -8.34 -0.19 -17.88
C GLN A 79 -8.39 -1.72 -17.81
N ALA A 80 -8.34 -2.43 -18.96
CA ALA A 80 -8.47 -3.88 -19.05
C ALA A 80 -9.69 -4.44 -18.28
N ALA A 81 -9.54 -4.85 -17.01
CA ALA A 81 -10.65 -5.28 -16.15
C ALA A 81 -10.99 -4.30 -15.01
N ALA A 82 -10.29 -3.17 -14.93
CA ALA A 82 -10.56 -2.09 -14.00
C ALA A 82 -11.86 -1.36 -14.35
N GLY A 83 -12.61 -0.96 -13.32
CA GLY A 83 -13.86 -0.20 -13.48
C GLY A 83 -13.68 1.31 -13.59
N GLU A 84 -12.44 1.81 -13.50
CA GLU A 84 -12.10 3.23 -13.52
C GLU A 84 -10.80 3.47 -14.29
N SER A 85 -10.46 4.73 -14.57
CA SER A 85 -9.18 5.08 -15.22
C SER A 85 -8.02 5.03 -14.22
N ILE A 86 -6.79 4.83 -14.71
CA ILE A 86 -5.60 4.81 -13.83
C ILE A 86 -5.43 6.12 -13.05
N GLY A 87 -5.76 7.27 -13.63
CA GLY A 87 -5.71 8.55 -12.91
C GLY A 87 -6.76 8.64 -11.80
N GLU A 88 -7.95 8.09 -11.99
CA GLU A 88 -8.96 8.02 -10.90
C GLU A 88 -8.49 7.10 -9.78
N ALA A 89 -7.90 5.94 -10.12
CA ALA A 89 -7.32 5.05 -9.14
C ALA A 89 -6.19 5.74 -8.35
N ILE A 90 -5.27 6.44 -9.02
CA ILE A 90 -4.20 7.21 -8.36
C ILE A 90 -4.80 8.29 -7.45
N ARG A 91 -5.77 9.07 -7.96
CA ARG A 91 -6.44 10.12 -7.19
C ARG A 91 -7.05 9.55 -5.90
N ARG A 92 -7.76 8.44 -6.01
CA ARG A 92 -8.41 7.75 -4.89
C ARG A 92 -7.40 7.21 -3.87
N TRP A 93 -6.41 6.43 -4.32
CA TRP A 93 -5.38 5.86 -3.44
C TRP A 93 -4.53 6.90 -2.72
N TYR A 94 -4.22 8.03 -3.37
CA TYR A 94 -3.41 9.09 -2.79
C TYR A 94 -4.23 10.20 -2.13
N ASN A 95 -5.55 10.04 -2.06
CA ASN A 95 -6.51 11.03 -1.55
C ASN A 95 -6.24 12.44 -2.13
N LEU A 96 -6.09 12.50 -3.46
CA LEU A 96 -5.86 13.75 -4.19
C LEU A 96 -7.19 14.46 -4.51
N PRO A 97 -7.19 15.80 -4.64
CA PRO A 97 -8.38 16.55 -5.00
C PRO A 97 -9.03 16.11 -6.32
N SER A 98 -10.32 16.39 -6.49
CA SER A 98 -11.00 16.17 -7.77
C SER A 98 -10.48 17.13 -8.85
N GLY A 99 -10.35 16.64 -10.08
CA GLY A 99 -9.96 17.44 -11.23
C GLY A 99 -9.35 16.58 -12.34
N ASP A 100 -9.36 17.10 -13.58
CA ASP A 100 -8.72 16.43 -14.69
C ASP A 100 -7.20 16.64 -14.64
N PHE A 101 -6.46 15.54 -14.66
CA PHE A 101 -5.01 15.59 -14.79
C PHE A 101 -4.64 16.14 -16.16
N GLU A 102 -3.62 16.98 -16.20
CA GLU A 102 -2.85 17.18 -17.42
C GLU A 102 -1.79 16.08 -17.54
N ARG A 103 -1.11 15.81 -16.40
CA ARG A 103 0.07 14.99 -16.33
C ARG A 103 0.21 14.35 -14.96
N ILE A 104 0.66 13.10 -14.93
CA ILE A 104 1.08 12.39 -13.73
C ILE A 104 2.52 11.94 -13.95
N ASP A 105 3.46 12.49 -13.19
CA ASP A 105 4.85 12.05 -13.20
C ASP A 105 4.94 10.70 -12.49
N VAL A 106 5.57 9.72 -13.15
CA VAL A 106 5.65 8.33 -12.66
C VAL A 106 7.06 7.77 -12.82
N GLU A 107 7.40 6.84 -11.93
CA GLU A 107 8.48 5.88 -12.06
C GLU A 107 7.90 4.48 -12.30
N ILE A 108 8.68 3.59 -12.93
CA ILE A 108 8.28 2.20 -13.17
C ILE A 108 9.45 1.31 -12.79
N ASP A 109 9.20 0.40 -11.86
CA ASP A 109 10.05 -0.76 -11.61
C ASP A 109 9.45 -1.98 -12.32
N THR A 110 10.29 -2.84 -12.91
CA THR A 110 9.85 -4.10 -13.52
C THR A 110 10.21 -5.24 -12.58
N LEU A 111 9.20 -5.91 -12.03
CA LEU A 111 9.37 -7.01 -11.07
C LEU A 111 8.28 -8.06 -11.33
N ASP A 112 8.64 -9.33 -11.33
CA ASP A 112 7.72 -10.48 -11.51
C ASP A 112 6.88 -10.41 -12.79
N GLU A 113 7.49 -9.93 -13.86
CA GLU A 113 6.84 -9.65 -15.13
C GLU A 113 5.75 -8.57 -15.11
N GLU A 114 5.63 -7.82 -14.02
CA GLU A 114 4.70 -6.70 -13.85
C GLU A 114 5.44 -5.36 -13.83
N PHE A 115 4.72 -4.29 -14.15
CA PHE A 115 5.14 -2.92 -13.96
C PHE A 115 4.58 -2.37 -12.66
N TYR A 116 5.47 -2.01 -11.75
CA TYR A 116 5.14 -1.30 -10.52
C TYR A 116 5.11 0.18 -10.84
N LEU A 117 3.92 0.71 -11.11
CA LEU A 117 3.71 2.11 -11.43
C LEU A 117 3.73 2.94 -10.14
N ILE A 118 4.71 3.84 -10.02
CA ILE A 118 4.95 4.67 -8.84
C ILE A 118 4.64 6.13 -9.18
N PRO A 119 3.50 6.69 -8.73
CA PRO A 119 3.24 8.12 -8.85
C PRO A 119 4.21 8.94 -7.99
N VAL A 120 4.92 9.88 -8.60
CA VAL A 120 5.88 10.77 -7.93
C VAL A 120 5.49 12.25 -8.00
N GLY A 121 4.56 12.60 -8.90
CA GLY A 121 4.04 13.95 -9.00
C GLY A 121 2.82 14.04 -9.90
N TYR A 122 2.12 15.16 -9.86
CA TYR A 122 0.98 15.41 -10.75
C TYR A 122 0.82 16.89 -11.07
N LYS A 123 0.08 17.17 -12.14
CA LYS A 123 -0.37 18.49 -12.53
C LYS A 123 -1.79 18.40 -13.05
N TYR A 124 -2.72 19.16 -12.46
CA TYR A 124 -4.07 19.31 -12.99
C TYR A 124 -4.08 20.30 -14.16
N ALA A 125 -5.02 20.13 -15.09
CA ALA A 125 -5.15 20.98 -16.28
C ALA A 125 -5.35 22.47 -15.97
N VAL A 126 -5.97 22.78 -14.83
CA VAL A 126 -6.24 24.15 -14.37
C VAL A 126 -5.08 24.78 -13.59
N GLN A 127 -4.04 24.00 -13.28
CA GLN A 127 -2.92 24.44 -12.44
C GLN A 127 -1.68 24.74 -13.28
N SER A 128 -0.95 25.79 -12.92
CA SER A 128 0.30 26.15 -13.59
C SER A 128 1.51 25.35 -13.08
N ARG A 129 1.47 24.86 -11.83
CA ARG A 129 2.59 24.19 -11.16
C ARG A 129 2.31 22.70 -10.94
N ARG A 130 3.40 21.93 -10.93
CA ARG A 130 3.38 20.51 -10.56
C ARG A 130 3.41 20.37 -9.04
N ALA A 131 2.67 19.40 -8.52
CA ALA A 131 2.72 18.96 -7.13
C ALA A 131 3.54 17.67 -7.02
N VAL A 132 4.24 17.51 -5.90
CA VAL A 132 5.05 16.31 -5.59
C VAL A 132 4.22 15.35 -4.75
N ILE A 133 4.24 14.08 -5.12
CA ILE A 133 3.69 12.99 -4.31
C ILE A 133 4.82 12.42 -3.46
N LYS A 134 4.73 12.56 -2.14
CA LYS A 134 5.73 12.01 -1.21
C LYS A 134 5.45 10.53 -0.96
N ARG A 135 6.46 9.67 -1.19
CA ARG A 135 6.42 8.26 -0.84
C ARG A 135 6.95 8.05 0.59
N PRO A 136 6.16 7.51 1.53
CA PRO A 136 6.67 7.10 2.81
C PRO A 136 7.47 5.80 2.66
N GLU A 137 8.64 5.73 3.29
CA GLU A 137 9.51 4.54 3.27
C GLU A 137 8.88 3.35 4.02
N PHE A 138 8.40 3.62 5.24
CA PHE A 138 7.74 2.66 6.13
C PHE A 138 6.35 3.20 6.53
N PRO A 139 5.36 3.15 5.63
CA PRO A 139 4.06 3.77 5.81
C PRO A 139 3.21 3.12 6.90
N LEU A 140 3.42 1.83 7.18
CA LEU A 140 2.64 1.06 8.16
C LEU A 140 3.36 0.89 9.49
N SER A 141 4.60 1.37 9.61
CA SER A 141 5.40 1.19 10.83
C SER A 141 5.01 2.15 11.95
N PHE A 142 4.92 1.57 13.14
CA PHE A 142 4.77 2.25 14.41
C PHE A 142 5.64 1.57 15.47
N THR A 143 6.83 2.10 15.70
CA THR A 143 7.77 1.71 16.75
C THR A 143 8.25 2.96 17.49
N ASP A 144 9.01 2.79 18.57
CA ASP A 144 9.63 3.93 19.27
C ASP A 144 10.55 4.75 18.36
N GLU A 145 11.25 4.10 17.42
CA GLU A 145 12.20 4.75 16.50
C GLU A 145 11.52 5.31 15.25
N LYS A 146 10.45 4.66 14.76
CA LYS A 146 9.78 5.01 13.50
C LYS A 146 8.27 5.02 13.67
N GLN A 147 7.69 6.22 13.62
CA GLN A 147 6.25 6.42 13.58
C GLN A 147 5.88 7.08 12.25
N SER A 148 5.18 6.33 11.40
CA SER A 148 4.78 6.85 10.08
C SER A 148 3.85 8.07 10.22
N GLN A 149 3.89 8.95 9.21
CA GLN A 149 3.00 10.11 9.17
C GLN A 149 1.52 9.70 9.11
N LEU A 150 1.21 8.54 8.52
CA LEU A 150 -0.16 8.06 8.44
C LEU A 150 -0.66 7.67 9.83
N TRP A 151 0.11 6.89 10.58
CA TRP A 151 -0.19 6.56 11.98
C TRP A 151 -0.37 7.81 12.84
N ARG A 152 0.58 8.75 12.79
CA ARG A 152 0.51 9.98 13.60
C ARG A 152 -0.76 10.78 13.34
N LYS A 153 -1.18 10.87 12.08
CA LYS A 153 -2.42 11.56 11.71
C LYS A 153 -3.66 10.78 12.15
N GLN A 154 -3.67 9.46 11.96
CA GLN A 154 -4.77 8.59 12.38
C GLN A 154 -4.98 8.63 13.89
N LEU A 155 -3.92 8.43 14.68
CA LEU A 155 -4.02 8.44 16.15
C LEU A 155 -4.50 9.80 16.67
N ARG A 156 -4.02 10.91 16.09
CA ARG A 156 -4.54 12.25 16.43
C ARG A 156 -6.02 12.39 16.09
N HIS A 157 -6.44 11.94 14.91
CA HIS A 157 -7.83 11.97 14.49
C HIS A 157 -8.73 11.18 15.45
N VAL A 158 -8.32 9.97 15.84
CA VAL A 158 -9.05 9.12 16.79
C VAL A 158 -9.09 9.77 18.18
N LYS A 159 -7.98 10.33 18.66
CA LYS A 159 -7.91 11.06 19.95
C LYS A 159 -8.89 12.24 19.98
N ASP A 160 -8.97 13.00 18.90
CA ASP A 160 -9.80 14.21 18.81
C ASP A 160 -11.29 13.88 18.60
N ARG A 161 -11.62 12.87 17.78
CA ARG A 161 -13.01 12.53 17.41
C ARG A 161 -13.67 11.51 18.34
N HIS A 162 -12.89 10.59 18.90
CA HIS A 162 -13.37 9.48 19.72
C HIS A 162 -12.50 9.30 20.98
N PRO A 163 -12.45 10.31 21.88
CA PRO A 163 -11.52 10.32 23.02
C PRO A 163 -11.72 9.17 24.01
N GLU A 164 -12.94 8.67 24.18
CA GLU A 164 -13.22 7.53 25.05
C GLU A 164 -12.71 6.21 24.45
N MET A 165 -12.98 5.98 23.16
CA MET A 165 -12.46 4.82 22.43
C MET A 165 -10.94 4.86 22.36
N TRP A 166 -10.35 6.04 22.17
CA TRP A 166 -8.90 6.24 22.23
C TRP A 166 -8.30 5.76 23.55
N ARG A 167 -8.85 6.22 24.69
CA ARG A 167 -8.37 5.85 26.02
C ARG A 167 -8.54 4.35 26.28
N TRP A 168 -9.70 3.81 25.92
CA TRP A 168 -9.99 2.37 26.06
C TRP A 168 -9.02 1.53 25.23
N SER A 169 -8.81 1.88 23.95
CA SER A 169 -7.91 1.14 23.06
C SER A 169 -6.48 1.14 23.58
N LEU A 170 -5.97 2.29 24.02
CA LEU A 170 -4.64 2.37 24.62
C LEU A 170 -4.54 1.52 25.89
N HIS A 171 -5.55 1.58 26.76
CA HIS A 171 -5.57 0.78 27.98
C HIS A 171 -5.49 -0.72 27.68
N GLU A 172 -6.28 -1.21 26.73
CA GLU A 172 -6.27 -2.64 26.36
C GLU A 172 -4.97 -3.04 25.66
N ILE A 173 -4.42 -2.20 24.77
CA ILE A 173 -3.10 -2.44 24.16
C ILE A 173 -2.01 -2.52 25.22
N CYS A 174 -2.01 -1.59 26.20
CA CYS A 174 -1.07 -1.62 27.32
C CYS A 174 -1.20 -2.90 28.15
N ARG A 175 -2.42 -3.40 28.40
CA ARG A 175 -2.64 -4.66 29.12
C ARG A 175 -2.08 -5.87 28.37
N VAL A 176 -2.28 -5.91 27.05
CA VAL A 176 -1.69 -6.97 26.21
C VAL A 176 -0.17 -6.87 26.24
N ALA A 177 0.40 -5.68 26.01
CA ALA A 177 1.84 -5.49 26.05
C ALA A 177 2.46 -5.90 27.40
N ALA A 178 1.84 -5.49 28.51
CA ALA A 178 2.28 -5.81 29.87
C ALA A 178 2.27 -7.32 30.15
N ALA A 179 1.24 -8.05 29.70
CA ALA A 179 1.13 -9.50 29.86
C ALA A 179 2.27 -10.28 29.19
N HIS A 180 2.98 -9.67 28.25
CA HIS A 180 4.07 -10.28 27.48
C HIS A 180 5.45 -9.65 27.75
N THR A 181 5.57 -8.78 28.77
CA THR A 181 6.86 -8.22 29.20
C THR A 181 7.78 -9.27 29.86
N LYS A 182 9.07 -8.93 30.01
CA LYS A 182 10.05 -9.80 30.70
C LYS A 182 9.55 -10.09 32.12
N GLY A 183 9.37 -11.38 32.43
CA GLY A 183 8.89 -11.86 33.74
C GLY A 183 7.51 -12.50 33.71
N SER A 184 6.73 -12.37 32.63
CA SER A 184 5.37 -12.94 32.58
C SER A 184 5.29 -14.46 32.40
N GLY A 185 6.42 -15.13 32.11
CA GLY A 185 6.48 -16.58 31.90
C GLY A 185 5.85 -17.07 30.58
N VAL A 186 5.19 -16.20 29.81
CA VAL A 186 4.54 -16.56 28.55
C VAL A 186 5.57 -16.58 27.40
N ALA A 187 5.79 -17.74 26.79
CA ALA A 187 6.81 -17.90 25.75
C ALA A 187 6.38 -17.33 24.38
N ASN A 188 5.12 -17.53 23.99
CA ASN A 188 4.58 -17.19 22.67
C ASN A 188 3.31 -16.34 22.79
N VAL A 189 3.01 -15.57 21.76
CA VAL A 189 1.71 -14.89 21.61
C VAL A 189 0.67 -15.92 21.18
N ASP A 190 -0.46 -16.01 21.88
CA ASP A 190 -1.57 -16.92 21.57
C ASP A 190 -2.65 -16.18 20.74
N GLU A 191 -3.51 -16.92 20.06
CA GLU A 191 -4.68 -16.39 19.32
C GLU A 191 -5.56 -15.52 20.23
N LYS A 192 -5.65 -15.86 21.51
CA LYS A 192 -6.35 -15.07 22.53
C LYS A 192 -5.79 -13.66 22.68
N ASP A 193 -4.49 -13.48 22.51
CA ASP A 193 -3.86 -12.16 22.57
C ASP A 193 -4.22 -11.31 21.34
N LEU A 194 -4.39 -11.95 20.17
CA LEU A 194 -4.87 -11.29 18.96
C LEU A 194 -6.30 -10.81 19.11
N LEU A 195 -7.19 -11.65 19.64
CA LEU A 195 -8.57 -11.26 19.89
C LEU A 195 -8.66 -10.07 20.85
N ARG A 196 -7.75 -10.00 21.82
CA ARG A 196 -7.67 -8.88 22.77
C ARG A 196 -7.12 -7.60 22.14
N ALA A 197 -6.15 -7.71 21.22
CA ALA A 197 -5.58 -6.54 20.55
C ALA A 197 -6.41 -6.07 19.34
N SER A 198 -7.18 -6.96 18.69
CA SER A 198 -7.89 -6.71 17.44
C SER A 198 -8.92 -5.58 17.56
N GLY A 199 -9.76 -5.60 18.59
CA GLY A 199 -10.74 -4.52 18.84
C GLY A 199 -10.08 -3.14 19.02
N PRO A 200 -9.12 -3.01 19.96
CA PRO A 200 -8.35 -1.78 20.13
C PRO A 200 -7.63 -1.28 18.87
N LEU A 201 -7.03 -2.20 18.09
CA LEU A 201 -6.33 -1.89 16.84
C LEU A 201 -7.30 -1.43 15.74
N SER A 202 -8.51 -2.00 15.68
CA SER A 202 -9.53 -1.61 14.71
C SER A 202 -9.96 -0.15 14.89
N VAL A 203 -10.11 0.30 16.13
CA VAL A 203 -10.35 1.73 16.45
C VAL A 203 -9.23 2.63 15.90
N MET A 204 -8.00 2.12 15.85
CA MET A 204 -6.83 2.84 15.33
C MET A 204 -6.63 2.66 13.81
N GLY A 205 -7.57 2.03 13.11
CA GLY A 205 -7.52 1.83 11.65
C GLY A 205 -6.82 0.56 11.20
N VAL A 206 -6.68 -0.44 12.07
CA VAL A 206 -6.07 -1.75 11.75
C VAL A 206 -7.01 -2.89 12.10
N GLU A 207 -7.60 -3.51 11.09
CA GLU A 207 -8.41 -4.71 11.25
C GLU A 207 -7.55 -5.95 11.06
N LEU A 208 -7.60 -6.88 12.01
CA LEU A 208 -6.94 -8.18 11.89
C LEU A 208 -7.95 -9.24 11.45
N GLY A 209 -7.62 -9.96 10.38
CA GLY A 209 -8.37 -11.12 9.92
C GLY A 209 -8.21 -12.35 10.82
N PRO A 210 -8.86 -13.46 10.46
CA PRO A 210 -8.77 -14.70 11.23
C PRO A 210 -7.34 -15.26 11.21
N TYR A 211 -6.95 -15.88 12.32
CA TYR A 211 -5.65 -16.54 12.41
C TYR A 211 -5.60 -17.76 11.48
N VAL A 212 -4.58 -17.83 10.63
CA VAL A 212 -4.37 -18.92 9.69
C VAL A 212 -3.12 -19.70 10.06
N LYS A 213 -3.22 -21.03 10.05
CA LYS A 213 -2.14 -21.93 10.50
C LYS A 213 -1.00 -22.12 9.48
N LYS A 214 -1.06 -21.42 8.34
CA LYS A 214 -0.14 -21.57 7.21
C LYS A 214 0.12 -20.22 6.56
N GLY A 215 1.37 -19.92 6.27
CA GLY A 215 1.76 -18.63 5.71
C GLY A 215 2.16 -17.66 6.81
N TYR A 216 1.79 -16.41 6.61
CA TYR A 216 1.68 -15.41 7.67
C TYR A 216 0.52 -15.74 8.61
N ASP A 217 0.57 -15.20 9.82
CA ASP A 217 -0.40 -15.50 10.87
C ASP A 217 -1.83 -15.02 10.53
N CYS A 218 -2.01 -13.89 9.84
CA CYS A 218 -3.31 -13.47 9.31
C CYS A 218 -3.16 -12.44 8.17
N GLU A 219 -4.27 -12.15 7.49
CA GLU A 219 -4.40 -10.95 6.65
C GLU A 219 -4.88 -9.79 7.51
N GLY A 220 -4.24 -8.62 7.37
CA GLY A 220 -4.65 -7.38 8.02
C GLY A 220 -5.15 -6.37 7.00
N LYS A 221 -6.00 -5.45 7.45
CA LYS A 221 -6.47 -4.33 6.64
C LYS A 221 -6.20 -3.01 7.35
N PHE A 222 -5.45 -2.15 6.69
CA PHE A 222 -5.11 -0.82 7.17
C PHE A 222 -5.97 0.22 6.47
N GLN A 223 -6.68 1.03 7.25
CA GLN A 223 -7.46 2.14 6.73
C GLN A 223 -7.23 3.36 7.62
N PHE A 224 -6.42 4.29 7.15
CA PHE A 224 -6.12 5.53 7.85
C PHE A 224 -6.89 6.69 7.23
N LEU A 225 -7.59 7.47 8.04
CA LEU A 225 -8.40 8.60 7.60
C LEU A 225 -9.32 8.20 6.43
N ASP A 226 -9.37 9.04 5.39
CA ASP A 226 -10.16 8.82 4.18
C ASP A 226 -9.38 8.12 3.06
N PHE A 227 -8.23 7.50 3.38
CA PHE A 227 -7.51 6.68 2.40
C PHE A 227 -8.23 5.35 2.20
N GLU A 228 -7.99 4.75 1.04
CA GLU A 228 -8.49 3.42 0.72
C GLU A 228 -7.96 2.35 1.68
N PRO A 229 -8.75 1.32 1.98
CA PRO A 229 -8.28 0.18 2.75
C PRO A 229 -7.17 -0.56 2.00
N TYR A 230 -6.11 -0.93 2.73
CA TYR A 230 -4.96 -1.67 2.22
C TYR A 230 -4.84 -3.01 2.93
N ASP A 231 -5.05 -4.08 2.17
CA ASP A 231 -4.86 -5.45 2.66
C ASP A 231 -3.37 -5.81 2.63
N VAL A 232 -2.88 -6.41 3.71
CA VAL A 232 -1.47 -6.75 3.90
C VAL A 232 -1.32 -7.98 4.80
N PRO A 233 -0.41 -8.91 4.47
CA PRO A 233 -0.12 -10.01 5.37
C PRO A 233 0.50 -9.52 6.69
N VAL A 234 0.09 -10.14 7.80
CA VAL A 234 0.53 -9.81 9.15
C VAL A 234 1.14 -11.05 9.81
N GLU A 235 2.38 -10.91 10.29
CA GLU A 235 3.01 -11.87 11.19
C GLU A 235 2.96 -11.35 12.62
N ILE A 236 2.54 -12.20 13.56
CA ILE A 236 2.46 -11.86 14.96
C ILE A 236 3.63 -12.47 15.72
N LYS A 237 4.30 -11.63 16.51
CA LYS A 237 5.44 -12.06 17.31
C LYS A 237 5.43 -11.45 18.70
N LYS A 238 6.04 -12.15 19.65
CA LYS A 238 6.37 -11.53 20.94
C LYS A 238 7.46 -10.47 20.75
N ALA A 239 8.54 -10.82 20.06
CA ALA A 239 9.62 -9.92 19.69
C ALA A 239 9.86 -10.00 18.18
N SER A 240 10.16 -8.89 17.52
CA SER A 240 10.38 -8.89 16.06
C SER A 240 11.67 -9.62 15.62
N SER A 241 12.63 -9.80 16.53
CA SER A 241 13.83 -10.62 16.31
C SER A 241 13.39 -12.08 16.25
N ASP A 242 13.36 -12.65 15.04
CA ASP A 242 13.19 -14.08 14.66
C ASP A 242 12.36 -14.23 13.36
N PHE A 243 12.04 -13.11 12.72
CA PHE A 243 11.37 -13.06 11.41
C PHE A 243 12.20 -13.63 10.23
N LYS A 244 13.43 -14.09 10.46
CA LYS A 244 14.32 -14.62 9.41
C LYS A 244 13.75 -15.84 8.69
N TYR A 245 12.98 -16.68 9.38
CA TYR A 245 12.38 -17.86 8.77
C TYR A 245 11.30 -17.48 7.76
N GLN A 246 10.40 -16.57 8.13
CA GLN A 246 9.34 -16.03 7.27
C GLN A 246 9.94 -15.30 6.08
N GLN A 247 10.98 -14.48 6.29
CA GLN A 247 11.72 -13.84 5.20
C GLN A 247 12.28 -14.85 4.20
N LYS A 248 12.84 -15.98 4.65
CA LYS A 248 13.40 -17.00 3.75
C LYS A 248 12.33 -17.86 3.07
N ARG A 249 11.24 -18.17 3.78
CA ARG A 249 10.19 -19.08 3.30
C ARG A 249 9.16 -18.38 2.43
N TYR A 250 9.01 -17.06 2.60
CA TYR A 250 7.99 -16.24 1.96
C TYR A 250 8.58 -15.02 1.18
N SER A 251 9.89 -14.98 0.83
CA SER A 251 10.49 -13.88 0.03
C SER A 251 11.62 -14.38 -0.90
N PRO A 252 11.80 -13.88 -2.16
CA PRO A 252 11.88 -12.44 -2.55
C PRO A 252 10.91 -11.93 -3.65
N GLU A 253 10.19 -12.81 -4.34
CA GLU A 253 9.50 -12.50 -5.62
C GLU A 253 8.02 -12.09 -5.46
N GLN A 254 7.50 -11.99 -4.24
CA GLN A 254 6.07 -11.71 -4.03
C GLN A 254 5.81 -11.09 -2.67
N LEU A 255 6.24 -9.86 -2.38
CA LEU A 255 5.63 -9.13 -1.25
C LEU A 255 5.57 -7.64 -1.56
N SER A 256 4.38 -7.23 -1.99
CA SER A 256 3.97 -5.83 -2.10
C SER A 256 4.18 -5.04 -0.80
N ARG A 257 4.08 -5.70 0.36
CA ARG A 257 4.52 -5.31 1.72
C ARG A 257 4.14 -6.43 2.72
N VAL A 258 4.74 -6.46 3.91
CA VAL A 258 4.29 -7.30 5.05
C VAL A 258 4.42 -6.53 6.36
N VAL A 259 3.55 -6.80 7.33
CA VAL A 259 3.61 -6.19 8.67
C VAL A 259 3.99 -7.23 9.72
N ILE A 260 4.93 -6.89 10.59
CA ILE A 260 5.17 -7.60 11.85
C ILE A 260 4.40 -6.86 12.95
N LEU A 261 3.37 -7.48 13.51
CA LEU A 261 2.72 -7.01 14.72
C LEU A 261 3.42 -7.66 15.92
N CYS A 262 4.05 -6.86 16.77
CA CYS A 262 4.80 -7.38 17.89
C CYS A 262 4.58 -6.64 19.21
N VAL A 263 4.83 -7.33 20.32
CA VAL A 263 4.81 -6.69 21.64
C VAL A 263 6.00 -5.73 21.76
N LYS A 264 7.19 -6.20 21.37
CA LYS A 264 8.42 -5.41 21.41
C LYS A 264 9.21 -5.51 20.10
N HIS A 265 9.65 -4.36 19.60
CA HIS A 265 10.54 -4.29 18.46
C HIS A 265 12.01 -4.39 18.90
N ASN A 266 12.78 -5.22 18.20
CA ASN A 266 14.21 -5.42 18.39
C ASN A 266 14.90 -6.01 17.13
N LEU A 267 14.30 -5.84 15.95
CA LEU A 267 14.88 -6.25 14.68
C LEU A 267 15.80 -5.12 14.19
N VAL A 268 17.11 -5.36 14.22
CA VAL A 268 18.14 -4.34 13.95
C VAL A 268 18.02 -3.72 12.55
N ASN A 269 17.82 -4.56 11.53
CA ASN A 269 17.73 -4.12 10.13
C ASN A 269 16.39 -4.59 9.58
N VAL A 270 15.42 -3.70 9.54
CA VAL A 270 14.09 -3.97 8.96
C VAL A 270 14.20 -3.92 7.43
N PRO A 271 13.81 -4.98 6.70
CA PRO A 271 13.81 -4.95 5.24
C PRO A 271 12.86 -3.88 4.67
N PRO A 272 13.12 -3.32 3.47
CA PRO A 272 12.34 -2.20 2.92
C PRO A 272 10.84 -2.45 2.72
N ASN A 273 10.45 -3.70 2.51
CA ASN A 273 9.07 -4.14 2.30
C ASN A 273 8.41 -4.67 3.58
N VAL A 274 9.08 -4.56 4.73
CA VAL A 274 8.57 -4.99 6.03
C VAL A 274 8.28 -3.75 6.86
N ASP A 275 7.07 -3.65 7.39
CA ASP A 275 6.72 -2.69 8.42
C ASP A 275 6.58 -3.38 9.77
N VAL A 276 6.77 -2.63 10.85
CA VAL A 276 6.63 -3.14 12.22
C VAL A 276 5.66 -2.28 13.00
N VAL A 277 4.65 -2.92 13.59
CA VAL A 277 3.73 -2.30 14.56
C VAL A 277 4.06 -2.87 15.93
N GLU A 278 4.47 -2.00 16.84
CA GLU A 278 4.89 -2.34 18.20
C GLU A 278 3.85 -1.89 19.23
N LEU A 279 3.29 -2.86 19.95
CA LEU A 279 2.27 -2.60 20.96
C LEU A 279 2.81 -1.79 22.15
N GLN A 280 4.08 -1.99 22.54
CA GLN A 280 4.72 -1.18 23.59
C GLN A 280 4.87 0.30 23.20
N ALA A 281 5.24 0.58 21.95
CA ALA A 281 5.28 1.93 21.42
C ALA A 281 3.88 2.56 21.40
N LEU A 282 2.86 1.80 20.95
CA LEU A 282 1.47 2.26 20.96
C LEU A 282 0.98 2.58 22.38
N CYS A 283 1.28 1.72 23.35
CA CYS A 283 0.97 1.98 24.76
C CYS A 283 1.58 3.29 25.26
N SER A 284 2.83 3.57 24.87
CA SER A 284 3.54 4.80 25.26
C SER A 284 2.95 6.08 24.65
N ALA A 285 2.14 5.97 23.59
CA ALA A 285 1.44 7.10 22.98
C ALA A 285 0.39 7.74 23.91
N GLN A 286 0.06 7.11 25.05
CA GLN A 286 -0.80 7.69 26.09
C GLN A 286 -0.24 9.00 26.67
N HIS A 287 1.09 9.18 26.62
CA HIS A 287 1.80 10.29 27.26
C HIS A 287 2.10 11.47 26.31
N HIS A 288 1.64 11.42 25.06
CA HIS A 288 1.80 12.46 24.04
C HIS A 288 0.43 12.96 23.53
#